data_AF-A0A956S049-F1
#
_entry.id   AF-A0A956S049-F1
#
_cell.length_a   1.000
_cell.length_b   1.000
_cell.length_c   1.000
_cell.angle_alpha   90.00
_cell.angle_beta   90.00
_cell.angle_gamma   90.00
#
_symmetry.space_group_name_H-M   'P 1'
#
loop_
_entity.id
_entity.type
_entity.pdbx_description
1 polymer ?
#
loop_
_entity_poly.entity_id
_entity_poly.type
_entity_poly.pdbx_seq_one_letter_code
_entity_poly.pdbx_strand_id
1 'polypeptide(L)'
;MLQPKKKLGTHKEIKQDKFVTYYFQAVDAITKYQKPIIYAIIAVIAIVAISAYSRSVSLNKEQEASVELAKGKTAYERAQYQEATQVLGPLTSKYSGTLSGGQGTILLAKSFLALQRYDEAEQYFQKYIDDYDDALLLLAAKAGLASCFDQKGEYEKAAKAYEDAGKSNADSFKAPDLLLSSARCYNLANDNNNAVRVLKLLLEKYPDSSVSSVAKLRLAELNT
;
A
#
# COMPACT_ATOMS: atom_id res chain seq x y z
N MET A 1 -54.12 83.53 38.56
CA MET A 1 -53.04 82.61 38.99
C MET A 1 -53.25 81.27 38.32
N LEU A 2 -52.14 80.69 37.83
CA LEU A 2 -51.91 79.31 37.38
C LEU A 2 -52.29 78.91 35.93
N GLN A 3 -51.20 78.75 35.17
CA GLN A 3 -50.99 78.26 33.80
C GLN A 3 -51.22 76.74 33.63
N PRO A 4 -51.26 76.22 32.39
CA PRO A 4 -51.70 74.86 32.08
C PRO A 4 -50.61 73.81 32.36
N LYS A 5 -50.99 72.63 32.87
CA LYS A 5 -50.07 71.48 32.94
C LYS A 5 -50.12 70.67 31.65
N LYS A 6 -49.14 70.93 30.79
CA LYS A 6 -48.67 70.01 29.75
C LYS A 6 -47.59 69.11 30.37
N LYS A 7 -47.86 67.83 30.59
CA LYS A 7 -46.88 66.77 30.92
C LYS A 7 -47.52 65.42 30.54
N LEU A 8 -46.90 64.48 29.86
CA LEU A 8 -45.60 64.32 29.22
C LEU A 8 -45.81 63.12 28.29
N GLY A 9 -45.30 63.18 27.06
CA GLY A 9 -45.27 62.01 26.21
C GLY A 9 -44.46 60.88 26.86
N THR A 10 -45.02 59.68 26.87
CA THR A 10 -44.25 58.44 26.98
C THR A 10 -44.42 57.64 25.70
N HIS A 11 -44.16 58.28 24.56
CA HIS A 11 -43.54 57.55 23.45
C HIS A 11 -42.10 57.26 23.85
N LYS A 12 -41.93 56.20 24.63
CA LYS A 12 -40.71 55.41 24.60
C LYS A 12 -41.14 54.04 24.11
N GLU A 13 -41.51 54.00 22.84
CA GLU A 13 -41.61 52.77 22.09
C GLU A 13 -40.32 51.99 22.32
N ILE A 14 -40.50 50.81 22.87
CA ILE A 14 -39.45 49.90 23.26
C ILE A 14 -38.78 49.43 21.97
N LYS A 15 -37.69 50.10 21.55
CA LYS A 15 -36.78 49.63 20.48
C LYS A 15 -35.98 48.41 20.96
N GLN A 16 -36.67 47.35 21.39
CA GLN A 16 -36.04 46.08 21.77
C GLN A 16 -36.65 44.87 21.05
N ASP A 17 -37.69 45.06 20.24
CA ASP A 17 -38.46 43.92 19.72
C ASP A 17 -37.68 43.02 18.74
N LYS A 18 -36.89 43.61 17.82
CA LYS A 18 -36.09 42.83 16.85
C LYS A 18 -34.97 42.04 17.52
N PHE A 19 -34.20 42.66 18.41
CA PHE A 19 -33.08 41.99 19.09
C PHE A 19 -33.60 40.86 19.99
N VAL A 20 -34.69 41.10 20.73
CA VAL A 20 -35.32 40.10 21.58
C VAL A 20 -35.92 38.96 20.76
N THR A 21 -36.51 39.25 19.59
CA THR A 21 -37.02 38.21 18.68
C THR A 21 -35.88 37.40 18.05
N TYR A 22 -34.79 38.04 17.62
CA TYR A 22 -33.60 37.30 17.16
C TYR A 22 -32.98 36.45 18.27
N TYR A 23 -32.99 36.94 19.51
CA TYR A 23 -32.55 36.18 20.68
C TYR A 23 -33.43 34.95 20.89
N PHE A 24 -34.75 35.09 20.93
CA PHE A 24 -35.66 33.96 21.08
C PHE A 24 -35.61 32.99 19.90
N GLN A 25 -35.49 33.48 18.66
CA GLN A 25 -35.33 32.61 17.49
C GLN A 25 -33.99 31.85 17.51
N ALA A 26 -32.91 32.49 17.97
CA ALA A 26 -31.63 31.82 18.15
C ALA A 26 -31.68 30.77 19.26
N VAL A 27 -32.32 31.09 20.40
CA VAL A 27 -32.53 30.16 21.52
C VAL A 27 -33.43 28.99 21.10
N ASP A 28 -34.50 29.24 20.36
CA ASP A 28 -35.40 28.20 19.84
C ASP A 28 -34.71 27.34 18.78
N ALA A 29 -33.88 27.91 17.91
CA ALA A 29 -33.08 27.13 16.96
C ALA A 29 -32.08 26.22 17.70
N ILE A 30 -31.39 26.73 18.72
CA ILE A 30 -30.43 25.95 19.51
C ILE A 30 -31.15 24.83 20.28
N THR A 31 -32.28 25.11 20.93
CA THR A 31 -33.06 24.07 21.64
C THR A 31 -33.71 23.06 20.69
N LYS A 32 -34.07 23.47 19.47
CA LYS A 32 -34.60 22.59 18.42
C LYS A 32 -33.55 21.62 17.87
N TYR A 33 -32.29 22.04 17.75
CA TYR A 33 -31.19 21.22 17.20
C TYR A 33 -30.21 20.66 18.25
N GLN A 34 -30.45 20.86 19.56
CA GLN A 34 -29.56 20.37 20.61
C GLN A 34 -29.33 18.85 20.57
N LYS A 35 -30.37 18.04 20.32
CA LYS A 35 -30.27 16.57 20.25
C LYS A 35 -29.43 16.10 19.06
N PRO A 36 -29.69 16.54 17.81
CA PRO A 36 -28.83 16.14 16.68
C PRO A 36 -27.38 16.63 16.83
N ILE A 37 -27.15 17.81 17.42
CA ILE A 37 -25.77 18.27 17.72
C ILE A 37 -25.09 17.36 18.75
N ILE A 38 -25.78 17.00 19.82
CA ILE A 38 -25.26 16.06 20.83
C ILE A 38 -24.96 14.69 20.21
N TYR A 39 -25.86 14.13 19.39
CA TYR A 39 -25.62 12.87 18.70
C TYR A 39 -24.43 12.97 17.73
N ALA A 40 -24.27 14.09 17.02
CA ALA A 40 -23.12 14.32 16.15
C ALA A 40 -21.81 14.37 16.96
N ILE A 41 -21.79 15.05 18.10
CA ILE A 41 -20.61 15.11 18.99
C ILE A 41 -20.28 13.72 19.54
N ILE A 42 -21.28 12.96 20.01
CA ILE A 42 -21.09 11.59 20.50
C ILE A 42 -20.53 10.69 19.38
N ALA A 43 -21.06 10.80 18.17
CA ALA A 43 -20.57 10.04 17.02
C ALA A 43 -19.11 10.37 16.70
N VAL A 44 -18.73 11.66 16.71
CA VAL A 44 -17.34 12.08 16.51
C VAL A 44 -16.43 11.55 17.61
N ILE A 45 -16.82 11.66 18.88
CA ILE A 45 -16.04 11.12 20.01
C ILE A 45 -15.88 9.60 19.88
N ALA A 46 -16.94 8.89 19.51
CA ALA A 46 -16.89 7.44 19.30
C ALA A 46 -15.93 7.08 18.16
N ILE A 47 -15.97 7.78 17.03
CA ILE A 47 -15.03 7.57 15.90
C ILE A 47 -13.59 7.82 16.35
N VAL A 48 -13.32 8.90 17.08
CA VAL A 48 -11.98 9.23 17.60
C VAL A 48 -11.50 8.15 18.60
N ALA A 49 -12.36 7.70 19.51
CA ALA A 49 -12.03 6.65 20.46
C ALA A 49 -11.74 5.31 19.76
N ILE A 50 -12.55 4.92 18.77
CA ILE A 50 -12.36 3.70 17.97
C ILE A 50 -11.04 3.78 17.19
N SER A 51 -10.73 4.94 16.59
CA SER A 51 -9.48 5.12 15.84
C SER A 51 -8.24 5.20 16.74
N ALA A 52 -8.33 5.77 17.94
CA ALA A 52 -7.26 5.73 18.94
C ALA A 52 -7.02 4.29 19.46
N TYR A 53 -8.10 3.56 19.75
CA TYR A 53 -8.03 2.17 20.20
C TYR A 53 -7.46 1.26 19.11
N SER A 54 -7.93 1.38 17.86
CA SER A 54 -7.42 0.58 16.74
C SER A 54 -5.94 0.86 16.48
N ARG A 55 -5.49 2.12 16.60
CA ARG A 55 -4.08 2.49 16.50
C ARG A 55 -3.25 1.91 17.63
N SER A 56 -3.74 1.95 18.87
CA SER A 56 -3.04 1.36 20.02
C SER A 56 -2.89 -0.17 19.89
N VAL A 57 -3.92 -0.87 19.42
CA VAL A 57 -3.86 -2.31 19.16
C VAL A 57 -2.91 -2.63 18.00
N SER A 58 -2.95 -1.84 16.93
CA SER A 58 -2.06 -2.00 15.77
C SER A 58 -0.58 -1.83 16.15
N LEU A 59 -0.26 -0.84 16.99
CA LEU A 59 1.11 -0.62 17.48
C LEU A 59 1.64 -1.79 18.32
N ASN A 60 0.82 -2.31 19.24
CA ASN A 60 1.22 -3.47 20.04
C ASN A 60 1.41 -4.72 19.17
N LYS A 61 0.51 -4.95 18.20
CA LYS A 61 0.65 -6.04 17.22
C LYS A 61 1.92 -5.92 16.39
N GLU A 62 2.26 -4.71 15.92
CA GLU A 62 3.49 -4.48 15.14
C GLU A 62 4.75 -4.71 15.97
N GLN A 63 4.78 -4.32 17.25
CA GLN A 63 5.91 -4.60 18.12
C GLN A 63 6.13 -6.11 18.29
N GLU A 64 5.07 -6.87 18.59
CA GLU A 64 5.17 -8.34 18.67
C GLU A 64 5.59 -8.97 17.34
N ALA A 65 5.01 -8.49 16.23
CA ALA A 65 5.36 -8.95 14.88
C ALA A 65 6.83 -8.68 14.54
N SER A 66 7.39 -7.54 14.94
CA SER A 66 8.78 -7.17 14.65
C SER A 66 9.78 -8.12 15.32
N VAL A 67 9.46 -8.65 16.50
CA VAL A 67 10.30 -9.62 17.21
C VAL A 67 10.30 -10.97 16.50
N GLU A 68 9.13 -11.45 16.06
CA GLU A 68 9.02 -12.70 15.30
C GLU A 68 9.65 -12.57 13.91
N LEU A 69 9.51 -11.40 13.27
CA LEU A 69 10.18 -11.08 12.03
C LEU A 69 11.71 -11.13 12.19
N ALA A 70 12.26 -10.57 13.26
CA ALA A 70 13.71 -10.58 13.50
C ALA A 70 14.26 -12.02 13.58
N LYS A 71 13.54 -12.94 14.25
CA LYS A 71 13.90 -14.36 14.30
C LYS A 71 13.88 -14.99 12.91
N GLY A 72 12.77 -14.82 12.18
CA GLY A 72 12.61 -15.40 10.84
C GLY A 72 13.62 -14.84 9.83
N LYS A 73 13.91 -13.53 9.90
CA LYS A 73 14.94 -12.85 9.11
C LYS A 73 16.34 -13.40 9.40
N THR A 74 16.65 -13.66 10.67
CA THR A 74 17.93 -14.27 11.05
C THR A 74 18.10 -15.66 10.42
N ALA A 75 17.08 -16.51 10.48
CA ALA A 75 17.10 -17.83 9.84
C ALA A 75 17.26 -17.71 8.31
N TYR A 76 16.56 -16.78 7.68
CA TYR A 76 16.68 -16.49 6.25
C TYR A 76 18.10 -16.04 5.85
N GLU A 77 18.68 -15.11 6.61
CA GLU A 77 20.04 -14.58 6.35
C GLU A 77 21.13 -15.66 6.52
N ARG A 78 20.88 -16.66 7.36
CA ARG A 78 21.74 -17.85 7.53
C ARG A 78 21.49 -18.93 6.47
N ALA A 79 20.64 -18.66 5.47
CA ALA A 79 20.18 -19.60 4.46
C ALA A 79 19.48 -20.85 5.03
N GLN A 80 19.01 -20.78 6.28
CA GLN A 80 18.23 -21.83 6.93
C GLN A 80 16.77 -21.72 6.51
N TYR A 81 16.49 -21.84 5.20
CA TYR A 81 15.18 -21.51 4.64
C TYR A 81 14.04 -22.35 5.21
N GLN A 82 14.28 -23.62 5.53
CA GLN A 82 13.28 -24.47 6.16
C GLN A 82 12.87 -23.92 7.54
N GLU A 83 13.85 -23.54 8.37
CA GLU A 83 13.59 -22.90 9.67
C GLU A 83 12.90 -21.54 9.49
N ALA A 84 13.36 -20.74 8.52
CA ALA A 84 12.73 -19.47 8.19
C ALA A 84 11.24 -19.64 7.85
N THR A 85 10.86 -20.67 7.08
CA THR A 85 9.45 -20.94 6.77
C THR A 85 8.63 -21.28 8.02
N GLN A 86 9.20 -22.02 8.96
CA GLN A 86 8.52 -22.42 10.21
C GLN A 86 8.29 -21.22 11.13
N VAL A 87 9.23 -20.28 11.19
CA VAL A 87 9.11 -19.07 12.02
C VAL A 87 8.23 -18.01 11.36
N LEU A 88 8.38 -17.81 10.04
CA LEU A 88 7.66 -16.76 9.31
C LEU A 88 6.21 -17.14 9.00
N GLY A 89 5.87 -18.42 8.84
CA GLY A 89 4.49 -18.87 8.60
C GLY A 89 3.48 -18.34 9.64
N PRO A 90 3.69 -18.58 10.95
CA PRO A 90 2.87 -18.02 12.01
C PRO A 90 2.85 -16.48 12.03
N LEU A 91 3.96 -15.82 11.71
CA LEU A 91 4.03 -14.36 11.64
C LEU A 91 3.06 -13.81 10.59
N THR A 92 3.09 -14.36 9.37
CA THR A 92 2.24 -13.86 8.25
C THR A 92 0.75 -14.05 8.48
N SER A 93 0.37 -15.10 9.23
CA SER A 93 -1.04 -15.38 9.55
C SER A 93 -1.52 -14.58 10.77
N LYS A 94 -0.73 -14.54 11.86
CA LYS A 94 -1.10 -13.86 13.11
C LYS A 94 -1.04 -12.34 13.01
N TYR A 95 -0.11 -11.81 12.22
CA TYR A 95 0.15 -10.36 12.10
C TYR A 95 -0.08 -9.85 10.67
N SER A 96 -1.02 -10.46 9.94
CA SER A 96 -1.45 -9.95 8.64
C SER A 96 -1.91 -8.49 8.75
N GLY A 97 -1.48 -7.65 7.82
CA GLY A 97 -1.81 -6.22 7.77
C GLY A 97 -0.91 -5.31 8.62
N THR A 98 0.08 -5.87 9.34
CA THR A 98 1.16 -5.05 9.94
C THR A 98 2.37 -4.97 9.00
N LEU A 99 3.23 -3.96 9.18
CA LEU A 99 4.44 -3.79 8.34
C LEU A 99 5.36 -5.02 8.45
N SER A 100 5.57 -5.50 9.68
CA SER A 100 6.37 -6.71 9.93
C SER A 100 5.73 -7.97 9.35
N GLY A 101 4.38 -8.08 9.37
CA GLY A 101 3.67 -9.16 8.68
C GLY A 101 3.89 -9.15 7.16
N GLY A 102 3.88 -7.97 6.55
CA GLY A 102 4.19 -7.79 5.13
C GLY A 102 5.63 -8.16 4.78
N GLN A 103 6.61 -7.64 5.53
CA GLN A 103 8.02 -8.01 5.37
C GLN A 103 8.24 -9.52 5.55
N GLY A 104 7.59 -10.09 6.55
CA GLY A 104 7.58 -11.52 6.81
C GLY A 104 7.02 -12.34 5.66
N THR A 105 5.97 -11.85 5.00
CA THR A 105 5.34 -12.50 3.83
C THR A 105 6.31 -12.56 2.67
N ILE A 106 7.04 -11.48 2.39
CA ILE A 106 8.09 -11.46 1.35
C ILE A 106 9.21 -12.45 1.68
N LEU A 107 9.71 -12.45 2.93
CA LEU A 107 10.78 -13.36 3.33
C LEU A 107 10.34 -14.82 3.30
N LEU A 108 9.09 -15.10 3.66
CA LEU A 108 8.52 -16.44 3.60
C LEU A 108 8.43 -16.93 2.15
N ALA A 109 7.89 -16.10 1.25
CA ALA A 109 7.83 -16.40 -0.18
C ALA A 109 9.22 -16.65 -0.77
N LYS A 110 10.20 -15.81 -0.44
CA LYS A 110 11.61 -16.00 -0.85
C LYS A 110 12.23 -17.28 -0.27
N SER A 111 11.87 -17.66 0.94
CA SER A 111 12.34 -18.90 1.57
C SER A 111 11.79 -20.12 0.82
N PHE A 112 10.51 -20.11 0.46
CA PHE A 112 9.93 -21.16 -0.39
C PHE A 112 10.57 -21.21 -1.78
N LEU A 113 10.83 -20.05 -2.40
CA LEU A 113 11.53 -19.97 -3.67
C LEU A 113 12.93 -20.61 -3.59
N ALA A 114 13.69 -20.31 -2.53
CA ALA A 114 15.01 -20.89 -2.29
C ALA A 114 14.98 -22.40 -2.02
N LEU A 115 13.86 -22.92 -1.50
CA LEU A 115 13.59 -24.35 -1.31
C LEU A 115 13.02 -25.02 -2.58
N GLN A 116 12.93 -24.29 -3.70
CA GLN A 116 12.31 -24.75 -4.95
C GLN A 116 10.82 -25.13 -4.82
N ARG A 117 10.16 -24.62 -3.77
CA ARG A 117 8.75 -24.78 -3.48
C ARG A 117 7.96 -23.65 -4.13
N TYR A 118 7.89 -23.71 -5.47
CA TYR A 118 7.44 -22.58 -6.29
C TYR A 118 5.96 -22.25 -6.13
N ASP A 119 5.10 -23.24 -5.91
CA ASP A 119 3.67 -23.02 -5.71
C ASP A 119 3.39 -22.29 -4.40
N GLU A 120 4.06 -22.67 -3.30
CA GLU A 120 3.95 -21.92 -2.06
C GLU A 120 4.55 -20.51 -2.18
N ALA A 121 5.69 -20.37 -2.86
CA ALA A 121 6.29 -19.06 -3.10
C ALA A 121 5.34 -18.14 -3.89
N GLU A 122 4.74 -18.66 -4.97
CA GLU A 122 3.71 -17.98 -5.77
C GLU A 122 2.54 -17.52 -4.90
N GLN A 123 2.00 -18.41 -4.05
CA GLN A 123 0.90 -18.09 -3.14
C GLN A 123 1.23 -16.90 -2.22
N TYR A 124 2.42 -16.89 -1.60
CA TYR A 124 2.78 -15.83 -0.66
C TYR A 124 3.20 -14.53 -1.35
N PHE A 125 3.79 -14.57 -2.55
CA PHE A 125 4.01 -13.35 -3.34
C PHE A 125 2.68 -12.74 -3.79
N GLN A 126 1.73 -13.55 -4.27
CA GLN A 126 0.40 -13.05 -4.63
C GLN A 126 -0.33 -12.49 -3.41
N LYS A 127 -0.30 -13.19 -2.27
CA LYS A 127 -0.84 -12.69 -1.01
C LYS A 127 -0.27 -11.32 -0.64
N TYR A 128 1.03 -11.12 -0.84
CA TYR A 128 1.63 -9.80 -0.59
C TYR A 128 1.06 -8.72 -1.50
N ILE A 129 0.95 -9.01 -2.80
CA ILE A 129 0.41 -8.08 -3.82
C ILE A 129 -1.03 -7.69 -3.51
N ASP A 130 -1.82 -8.61 -2.96
CA ASP A 130 -3.23 -8.39 -2.65
C ASP A 130 -3.44 -7.62 -1.32
N ASP A 131 -2.59 -7.90 -0.31
CA ASP A 131 -2.81 -7.45 1.07
C ASP A 131 -1.98 -6.20 1.46
N TYR A 132 -0.97 -5.81 0.68
CA TYR A 132 -0.02 -4.75 1.04
C TYR A 132 0.32 -3.81 -0.13
N ASP A 133 0.71 -2.57 0.19
CA ASP A 133 0.90 -1.48 -0.77
C ASP A 133 2.27 -0.76 -0.68
N ASP A 134 3.23 -1.27 0.11
CA ASP A 134 4.58 -0.71 0.14
C ASP A 134 5.25 -0.88 -1.23
N ALA A 135 5.56 0.24 -1.89
CA ALA A 135 5.98 0.24 -3.28
C ALA A 135 7.24 -0.60 -3.55
N LEU A 136 8.23 -0.56 -2.64
CA LEU A 136 9.49 -1.27 -2.83
C LEU A 136 9.30 -2.78 -2.68
N LEU A 137 8.54 -3.19 -1.66
CA LEU A 137 8.23 -4.60 -1.42
C LEU A 137 7.22 -5.14 -2.43
N LEU A 138 6.31 -4.31 -2.94
CA LEU A 138 5.37 -4.67 -4.01
C LEU A 138 6.11 -4.98 -5.30
N LEU A 139 7.11 -4.16 -5.68
CA LEU A 139 8.00 -4.49 -6.80
C LEU A 139 8.75 -5.81 -6.55
N ALA A 140 9.25 -6.03 -5.33
CA ALA A 140 9.92 -7.27 -4.98
C ALA A 140 8.98 -8.49 -5.04
N ALA A 141 7.70 -8.33 -4.66
CA ALA A 141 6.69 -9.37 -4.74
C ALA A 141 6.34 -9.71 -6.18
N LYS A 142 6.09 -8.71 -7.03
CA LYS A 142 5.83 -8.91 -8.46
C LYS A 142 7.01 -9.58 -9.16
N ALA A 143 8.24 -9.15 -8.86
CA ALA A 143 9.44 -9.78 -9.39
C ALA A 143 9.61 -11.23 -8.88
N GLY A 144 9.31 -11.48 -7.61
CA GLY A 144 9.32 -12.82 -7.02
C GLY A 144 8.29 -13.76 -7.67
N LEU A 145 7.08 -13.27 -7.89
CA LEU A 145 6.01 -13.99 -8.59
C LEU A 145 6.41 -14.34 -10.02
N ALA A 146 6.98 -13.38 -10.76
CA ALA A 146 7.53 -13.63 -12.09
C ALA A 146 8.65 -14.69 -12.06
N SER A 147 9.49 -14.65 -11.02
CA SER A 147 10.51 -15.68 -10.80
C SER A 147 9.93 -17.06 -10.50
N CYS A 148 8.77 -17.16 -9.82
CA CYS A 148 8.11 -18.45 -9.65
C CYS A 148 7.69 -19.04 -11.00
N PHE A 149 7.03 -18.24 -11.86
CA PHE A 149 6.65 -18.70 -13.20
C PHE A 149 7.86 -19.11 -14.04
N ASP A 150 8.94 -18.35 -13.97
CA ASP A 150 10.19 -18.62 -14.67
C ASP A 150 10.79 -19.97 -14.24
N GLN A 151 10.89 -20.21 -12.93
CA GLN A 151 11.43 -21.48 -12.40
C GLN A 151 10.52 -22.68 -12.66
N LYS A 152 9.21 -22.46 -12.83
CA LYS A 152 8.24 -23.48 -13.24
C LYS A 152 8.28 -23.77 -14.75
N GLY A 153 9.06 -23.01 -15.53
CA GLY A 153 9.12 -23.12 -16.99
C GLY A 153 7.93 -22.47 -17.71
N GLU A 154 7.10 -21.71 -17.00
CA GLU A 154 5.97 -20.96 -17.55
C GLU A 154 6.44 -19.64 -18.17
N TYR A 155 7.36 -19.74 -19.13
CA TYR A 155 8.16 -18.62 -19.61
C TYR A 155 7.34 -17.47 -20.18
N GLU A 156 6.23 -17.74 -20.87
CA GLU A 156 5.37 -16.67 -21.39
C GLU A 156 4.71 -15.84 -20.27
N LYS A 157 4.26 -16.51 -19.19
CA LYS A 157 3.70 -15.83 -18.02
C LYS A 157 4.77 -15.06 -17.26
N ALA A 158 5.93 -15.67 -17.07
CA ALA A 158 7.09 -15.04 -16.44
C ALA A 158 7.50 -13.76 -17.19
N ALA A 159 7.57 -13.83 -18.52
CA ALA A 159 7.95 -12.70 -19.37
C ALA A 159 7.00 -11.51 -19.20
N LYS A 160 5.69 -11.75 -19.24
CA LYS A 160 4.66 -10.72 -19.03
C LYS A 160 4.73 -10.13 -17.62
N ALA A 161 4.90 -10.97 -16.59
CA ALA A 161 4.96 -10.53 -15.21
C ALA A 161 6.22 -9.67 -14.93
N TYR A 162 7.38 -10.09 -15.43
CA TYR A 162 8.61 -9.29 -15.36
C TYR A 162 8.48 -7.97 -16.12
N GLU A 163 7.86 -7.98 -17.31
CA GLU A 163 7.65 -6.76 -18.09
C GLU A 163 6.74 -5.77 -17.37
N ASP A 164 5.62 -6.24 -16.80
CA ASP A 164 4.72 -5.40 -16.00
C ASP A 164 5.46 -4.80 -14.80
N ALA A 165 6.19 -5.63 -14.05
CA ALA A 165 6.96 -5.18 -12.89
C ALA A 165 7.99 -4.10 -13.27
N GLY A 166 8.75 -4.31 -14.34
CA GLY A 166 9.74 -3.35 -14.84
C GLY A 166 9.14 -2.06 -15.39
N LYS A 167 8.00 -2.13 -16.10
CA LYS A 167 7.33 -0.95 -16.66
C LYS A 167 6.60 -0.12 -15.60
N SER A 168 5.91 -0.77 -14.68
CA SER A 168 5.15 -0.09 -13.62
C SER A 168 6.06 0.57 -12.58
N ASN A 169 7.34 0.22 -12.54
CA ASN A 169 8.34 0.75 -11.62
C ASN A 169 9.54 1.33 -12.36
N ALA A 170 9.31 2.12 -13.41
CA ALA A 170 10.35 2.59 -14.31
C ALA A 170 11.48 3.39 -13.63
N ASP A 171 11.19 4.08 -12.52
CA ASP A 171 12.20 4.84 -11.77
C ASP A 171 13.08 3.96 -10.86
N SER A 172 12.72 2.67 -10.70
CA SER A 172 13.48 1.73 -9.88
C SER A 172 14.77 1.35 -10.57
N PHE A 173 15.87 1.35 -9.82
CA PHE A 173 17.16 0.83 -10.29
C PHE A 173 17.11 -0.64 -10.73
N LYS A 174 16.06 -1.39 -10.33
CA LYS A 174 15.83 -2.79 -10.73
C LYS A 174 15.04 -2.94 -12.04
N ALA A 175 14.40 -1.88 -12.54
CA ALA A 175 13.59 -1.95 -13.75
C ALA A 175 14.36 -2.53 -14.96
N PRO A 176 15.64 -2.18 -15.20
CA PRO A 176 16.41 -2.77 -16.29
C PRO A 176 16.60 -4.28 -16.14
N ASP A 177 16.91 -4.78 -14.94
CA ASP A 177 17.09 -6.22 -14.67
C ASP A 177 15.80 -7.02 -14.89
N LEU A 178 14.65 -6.43 -14.53
CA LEU A 178 13.34 -7.04 -14.76
C LEU A 178 13.01 -7.10 -16.25
N LEU A 179 13.27 -6.03 -17.00
CA LEU A 179 13.08 -6.04 -18.45
C LEU A 179 14.04 -7.03 -19.15
N LEU A 180 15.29 -7.16 -18.68
CA LEU A 180 16.21 -8.16 -19.20
C LEU A 180 15.70 -9.58 -18.93
N SER A 181 15.23 -9.83 -17.71
CA SER A 181 14.62 -11.12 -17.34
C SER A 181 13.38 -11.42 -18.19
N SER A 182 12.53 -10.42 -18.43
CA SER A 182 11.39 -10.53 -19.33
C SER A 182 11.79 -10.94 -20.74
N ALA A 183 12.78 -10.26 -21.34
CA ALA A 183 13.26 -10.58 -22.68
C ALA A 183 13.84 -12.00 -22.77
N ARG A 184 14.57 -12.43 -21.74
CA ARG A 184 15.08 -13.81 -21.65
C ARG A 184 13.93 -14.83 -21.61
N CYS A 185 12.90 -14.59 -20.78
CA CYS A 185 11.74 -15.46 -20.71
C CYS A 185 10.94 -15.47 -22.03
N TYR A 186 10.79 -14.33 -22.71
CA TYR A 186 10.17 -14.30 -24.06
C TYR A 186 10.95 -15.15 -25.07
N ASN A 187 12.28 -15.06 -25.09
CA ASN A 187 13.10 -15.89 -25.94
C ASN A 187 12.95 -17.39 -25.62
N LEU A 188 12.93 -17.78 -24.34
CA LEU A 188 12.68 -19.16 -23.91
C LEU A 188 11.27 -19.66 -24.26
N ALA A 189 10.29 -18.75 -24.34
CA ALA A 189 8.96 -19.03 -24.84
C ALA A 189 8.88 -19.10 -26.38
N ASN A 190 10.01 -18.97 -27.09
CA ASN A 190 10.11 -18.86 -28.56
C ASN A 190 9.44 -17.60 -29.14
N ASP A 191 9.15 -16.60 -28.31
CA ASP A 191 8.60 -15.31 -28.73
C ASP A 191 9.73 -14.27 -28.91
N ASN A 192 10.54 -14.50 -29.94
CA ASN A 192 11.67 -13.62 -30.25
C ASN A 192 11.23 -12.19 -30.59
N ASN A 193 10.02 -12.02 -31.12
CA ASN A 193 9.47 -10.69 -31.44
C ASN A 193 9.31 -9.84 -30.17
N ASN A 194 8.69 -10.39 -29.12
CA ASN A 194 8.58 -9.69 -27.85
C ASN A 194 9.92 -9.57 -27.13
N ALA A 195 10.79 -10.58 -27.21
CA ALA A 195 12.15 -10.48 -26.65
C ALA A 195 12.92 -9.28 -27.24
N VAL A 196 12.95 -9.15 -28.56
CA VAL A 196 13.57 -8.02 -29.28
C VAL A 196 12.93 -6.68 -28.87
N ARG A 197 11.59 -6.62 -28.79
CA ARG A 197 10.86 -5.42 -28.40
C ARG A 197 11.24 -4.95 -26.99
N VAL A 198 11.30 -5.86 -26.03
CA VAL A 198 11.64 -5.55 -24.63
C VAL A 198 13.11 -5.13 -24.49
N LEU A 199 14.04 -5.78 -25.21
CA LEU A 199 15.45 -5.38 -25.21
C LEU A 199 15.66 -3.98 -25.78
N LYS A 200 14.95 -3.63 -26.87
CA LYS A 200 14.98 -2.26 -27.42
C LYS A 200 14.45 -1.25 -26.41
N LEU A 201 13.33 -1.53 -25.75
CA LEU A 201 12.77 -0.69 -24.70
C LEU A 201 13.76 -0.49 -23.54
N LEU A 202 14.44 -1.55 -23.10
CA LEU A 202 15.46 -1.49 -22.05
C LEU A 202 16.59 -0.54 -22.46
N LEU A 203 17.13 -0.70 -23.66
CA LEU A 203 18.25 0.11 -24.16
C LEU A 203 17.87 1.57 -24.43
N GLU A 204 16.62 1.83 -24.78
CA GLU A 204 16.09 3.18 -24.97
C GLU A 204 15.92 3.91 -23.63
N LYS A 205 15.29 3.26 -22.64
CA LYS A 205 15.01 3.89 -21.35
C LYS A 205 16.19 3.89 -20.38
N TYR A 206 17.07 2.90 -20.48
CA TYR A 206 18.15 2.67 -19.51
C TYR A 206 19.50 2.42 -20.20
N PRO A 207 19.97 3.34 -21.08
CA PRO A 207 21.17 3.15 -21.89
C PRO A 207 22.45 2.92 -21.09
N ASP A 208 22.51 3.44 -19.86
CA ASP A 208 23.66 3.37 -18.95
C ASP A 208 23.47 2.36 -17.81
N SER A 209 22.42 1.52 -17.86
CA SER A 209 22.22 0.48 -16.85
C SER A 209 23.32 -0.58 -16.90
N SER A 210 23.58 -1.22 -15.76
CA SER A 210 24.56 -2.32 -15.63
C SER A 210 24.31 -3.48 -16.60
N VAL A 211 23.06 -3.67 -17.04
CA VAL A 211 22.63 -4.75 -17.93
C VAL A 211 22.58 -4.36 -19.41
N SER A 212 22.86 -3.10 -19.77
CA SER A 212 22.76 -2.61 -21.15
C SER A 212 23.68 -3.37 -22.13
N SER A 213 24.89 -3.70 -21.71
CA SER A 213 25.83 -4.49 -22.53
C SER A 213 25.29 -5.89 -22.80
N VAL A 214 24.67 -6.52 -21.81
CA VAL A 214 24.02 -7.84 -21.95
C VAL A 214 22.82 -7.73 -22.89
N ALA A 215 22.01 -6.69 -22.74
CA ALA A 215 20.85 -6.48 -23.61
C ALA A 215 21.24 -6.29 -25.08
N LYS A 216 22.32 -5.54 -25.37
CA LYS A 216 22.87 -5.38 -26.73
C LYS A 216 23.32 -6.71 -27.33
N LEU A 217 24.02 -7.54 -26.55
CA LEU A 217 24.48 -8.85 -26.99
C LEU A 217 23.29 -9.76 -27.34
N ARG A 218 22.31 -9.87 -26.44
CA ARG A 218 21.09 -10.67 -26.67
C ARG A 218 20.30 -10.19 -27.89
N LEU A 219 20.23 -8.87 -28.09
CA LEU A 219 19.56 -8.30 -29.25
C LEU A 219 20.27 -8.66 -30.56
N ALA A 220 21.59 -8.72 -30.57
CA ALA A 220 22.36 -9.16 -31.74
C ALA A 220 22.11 -10.64 -32.06
N GLU A 221 22.15 -11.51 -31.04
CA GLU A 221 21.87 -12.96 -31.16
C GLU A 221 20.47 -13.26 -31.72
N LEU A 222 19.49 -12.41 -31.42
CA LEU A 222 18.09 -12.58 -31.84
C LEU A 222 17.79 -12.11 -33.26
N ASN A 223 18.68 -11.32 -33.86
CA ASN A 223 18.50 -10.77 -35.22
C ASN A 223 19.28 -11.54 -36.30
N THR A 224 20.01 -12.59 -35.91
CA THR A 224 20.73 -13.51 -36.81
C THR A 224 19.89 -14.75 -37.08
#